data_AF-A0AAN7VCZ5-F1
#
_entry.id   AF-A0AAN7VCZ5-F1
#
_cell.length_a   1.000
_cell.length_b   1.000
_cell.length_c   1.000
_cell.angle_alpha   90.00
_cell.angle_beta   90.00
_cell.angle_gamma   90.00
#
_symmetry.space_group_name_H-M   'P 1'
#
loop_
_entity.id
_entity.type
_entity.pdbx_description
1 polymer ?
#
loop_
_entity_poly.entity_id
_entity_poly.type
_entity_poly.pdbx_seq_one_letter_code
_entity_poly.pdbx_strand_id
1 'polypeptide(L)'
;MNPTTFSSLSDRVVKVTAKALLLLKTKDEIVRHICIVRKNIHLIRKFLRSELNKNENSLKLESNLALLKSFLVKLKQLKRGSEKRGGGISNRKKLVWQTIDSCFKDRLLTVIVVNFEYKDPVLFLEKAFDSFSRKISTTLERSLLKVNTMLVCNFIQAQNQVIDLKTFVTKSQVIDVGTDLKQWYDTHVISKIRTKIEEFAEKDSGWSLYEILHLKININSYSPLKGGISTYVKVPHFIAITRSVINVQNNDNCCFLWAVVSALYPAQKNGHRTSSYPHYSEVLKYDSIQFPIKISDIKKFEN
;
A
#
# COMPACT_ATOMS: atom_id res chain seq x y z
N MET A 1 -8.95 9.07 -35.22
CA MET A 1 -9.61 8.77 -33.93
C MET A 1 -8.62 8.03 -33.05
N ASN A 2 -8.27 8.54 -31.87
CA ASN A 2 -7.42 7.78 -30.94
C ASN A 2 -8.15 6.49 -30.52
N PRO A 3 -7.48 5.32 -30.52
CA PRO A 3 -8.12 4.08 -30.11
C PRO A 3 -8.63 4.21 -28.67
N THR A 4 -9.90 3.90 -28.45
CA THR A 4 -10.50 3.92 -27.11
C THR A 4 -9.88 2.81 -26.27
N THR A 5 -8.94 3.18 -25.41
CA THR A 5 -8.36 2.29 -24.40
C THR A 5 -9.42 1.75 -23.44
N PHE A 6 -9.24 0.55 -22.91
CA PHE A 6 -10.05 0.00 -21.84
C PHE A 6 -10.02 0.87 -20.59
N SER A 7 -8.88 1.51 -20.29
CA SER A 7 -8.77 2.49 -19.20
C SER A 7 -9.68 3.72 -19.39
N SER A 8 -9.81 4.26 -20.60
CA SER A 8 -10.76 5.36 -20.88
C SER A 8 -12.23 4.92 -20.83
N LEU A 9 -12.54 3.69 -21.27
CA LEU A 9 -13.88 3.12 -21.10
C LEU A 9 -14.25 2.97 -19.61
N SER A 10 -13.33 2.44 -18.81
CA SER A 10 -13.54 2.27 -17.37
C SER A 10 -13.76 3.61 -16.64
N ASP A 11 -13.12 4.69 -17.10
CA ASP A 11 -13.32 6.06 -16.59
C ASP A 11 -14.76 6.54 -16.81
N ARG A 12 -15.30 6.29 -18.01
CA ARG A 12 -16.71 6.60 -18.33
C ARG A 12 -17.66 5.81 -17.44
N VAL A 13 -17.40 4.53 -17.23
CA VAL A 13 -18.21 3.67 -16.34
C VAL A 13 -18.21 4.21 -14.91
N VAL A 14 -17.04 4.58 -14.38
CA VAL A 14 -16.92 5.19 -13.04
C VAL A 14 -17.73 6.47 -12.94
N LYS A 15 -17.59 7.39 -13.91
CA LYS A 15 -18.33 8.66 -13.94
C LYS A 15 -19.84 8.46 -14.00
N VAL A 16 -20.32 7.55 -14.86
CA VAL A 16 -21.75 7.23 -14.97
C VAL A 16 -22.26 6.59 -13.68
N THR A 17 -21.50 5.67 -13.07
CA THR A 17 -21.86 5.03 -11.82
C THR A 17 -21.95 6.04 -10.66
N ALA A 18 -21.03 6.99 -10.60
CA ALA A 18 -21.03 8.06 -9.61
C ALA A 18 -22.28 8.96 -9.75
N LYS A 19 -22.65 9.35 -10.98
CA LYS A 19 -23.89 10.09 -11.23
C LYS A 19 -25.13 9.27 -10.86
N ALA A 20 -25.16 7.99 -11.23
CA ALA A 20 -26.27 7.11 -10.90
C ALA A 20 -26.49 7.03 -9.38
N LEU A 21 -25.43 6.88 -8.59
CA LEU A 21 -25.52 6.84 -7.11
C LEU A 21 -26.31 8.00 -6.50
N LEU A 22 -26.25 9.19 -7.10
CA LEU A 22 -26.98 10.38 -6.63
C LEU A 22 -28.47 10.37 -7.02
N LEU A 23 -28.83 9.59 -8.04
CA LEU A 23 -30.17 9.60 -8.66
C LEU A 23 -31.00 8.36 -8.32
N LEU A 24 -30.39 7.28 -7.83
CA LEU A 24 -31.09 6.03 -7.50
C LEU A 24 -32.04 6.22 -6.32
N LYS A 25 -33.33 5.95 -6.54
CA LYS A 25 -34.38 6.11 -5.52
C LYS A 25 -35.04 4.80 -5.14
N THR A 26 -35.18 3.88 -6.10
CA THR A 26 -35.93 2.63 -5.87
C THR A 26 -35.02 1.43 -5.62
N LYS A 27 -35.53 0.43 -4.89
CA LYS A 27 -34.81 -0.81 -4.59
C LYS A 27 -34.40 -1.55 -5.87
N ASP A 28 -35.27 -1.59 -6.86
CA ASP A 28 -35.02 -2.30 -8.13
C ASP A 28 -33.94 -1.62 -8.95
N GLU A 29 -33.94 -0.29 -9.01
CA GLU A 29 -32.86 0.47 -9.65
C GLU A 29 -31.50 0.19 -8.99
N ILE A 30 -31.47 0.17 -7.66
CA ILE A 30 -30.25 -0.13 -6.89
C ILE A 30 -29.76 -1.55 -7.19
N VAL A 31 -30.66 -2.55 -7.21
CA VAL A 31 -30.32 -3.95 -7.51
C VAL A 31 -29.76 -4.10 -8.93
N ARG A 32 -30.40 -3.44 -9.92
CA ARG A 32 -29.89 -3.41 -11.30
C ARG A 32 -28.48 -2.82 -11.37
N HIS A 33 -28.24 -1.69 -10.72
CA HIS A 33 -26.92 -1.05 -10.70
C HIS A 33 -25.86 -1.89 -9.97
N ILE A 34 -26.21 -2.59 -8.89
CA ILE A 34 -25.30 -3.55 -8.23
C ILE A 34 -24.84 -4.62 -9.23
N CYS A 35 -25.74 -5.14 -10.07
CA CYS A 35 -25.41 -6.13 -11.09
C CYS A 35 -24.44 -5.55 -12.15
N ILE A 36 -24.73 -4.35 -12.65
CA ILE A 36 -23.88 -3.64 -13.63
C ILE A 36 -22.48 -3.40 -13.06
N VAL A 37 -22.38 -2.86 -11.85
CA VAL A 37 -21.09 -2.56 -11.21
C VAL A 37 -20.30 -3.86 -10.97
N ARG A 38 -20.95 -4.96 -10.56
CA ARG A 38 -20.29 -6.27 -10.41
C ARG A 38 -19.70 -6.78 -11.73
N LYS A 39 -20.44 -6.68 -12.83
CA LYS A 39 -19.95 -7.07 -14.17
C LYS A 39 -18.73 -6.24 -14.57
N ASN A 40 -18.76 -4.92 -14.38
CA ASN A 40 -17.64 -4.04 -14.69
C ASN A 40 -16.40 -4.33 -13.82
N ILE A 41 -16.59 -4.55 -12.51
CA ILE A 41 -15.51 -5.00 -11.62
C ILE A 41 -14.89 -6.31 -12.14
N HIS A 42 -15.71 -7.29 -12.52
CA HIS A 42 -15.23 -8.55 -13.05
C HIS A 42 -14.39 -8.36 -14.33
N LEU A 43 -14.86 -7.54 -15.27
CA LEU A 43 -14.14 -7.24 -16.51
C LEU A 43 -12.78 -6.59 -16.23
N ILE A 44 -12.73 -5.58 -15.35
CA ILE A 44 -11.46 -4.91 -15.00
C ILE A 44 -10.51 -5.90 -14.32
N ARG A 45 -10.99 -6.74 -13.41
CA ARG A 45 -10.16 -7.77 -12.75
C ARG A 45 -9.62 -8.78 -13.75
N LYS A 46 -10.44 -9.23 -14.69
CA LYS A 46 -10.01 -10.15 -15.77
C LYS A 46 -8.89 -9.51 -16.59
N PHE A 47 -9.06 -8.24 -16.95
CA PHE A 47 -8.07 -7.47 -17.72
C PHE A 47 -6.74 -7.31 -16.96
N LEU A 48 -6.79 -6.93 -15.68
CA LEU A 48 -5.59 -6.76 -14.83
C LEU A 48 -4.78 -8.06 -14.68
N ARG A 49 -5.44 -9.22 -14.79
CA ARG A 49 -4.78 -10.53 -14.71
C ARG A 49 -4.19 -11.01 -16.03
N SER A 50 -4.67 -10.52 -17.17
CA SER A 50 -4.34 -11.09 -18.46
C SER A 50 -3.00 -10.63 -19.06
N GLU A 51 -2.21 -9.74 -18.42
CA GLU A 51 -0.96 -9.16 -18.99
C GLU A 51 -1.11 -8.56 -20.41
N LEU A 52 -2.34 -8.33 -20.90
CA LEU A 52 -2.63 -8.34 -22.34
C LEU A 52 -2.27 -7.07 -23.12
N ASN A 53 -1.80 -5.96 -22.55
CA ASN A 53 -1.46 -4.77 -23.35
C ASN A 53 -0.43 -3.85 -22.68
N LYS A 54 0.74 -3.67 -23.32
CA LYS A 54 1.78 -2.70 -22.91
C LYS A 54 1.34 -1.24 -23.01
N ASN A 55 0.29 -0.95 -23.78
CA ASN A 55 -0.20 0.41 -24.06
C ASN A 55 -1.34 0.87 -23.13
N GLU A 56 -1.70 0.08 -22.11
CA GLU A 56 -2.78 0.41 -21.18
C GLU A 56 -2.31 1.05 -19.87
N ASN A 57 -3.15 1.95 -19.33
CA ASN A 57 -2.86 2.60 -18.06
C ASN A 57 -3.35 1.75 -16.88
N SER A 58 -2.54 0.79 -16.47
CA SER A 58 -2.85 -0.15 -15.36
C SER A 58 -3.09 0.55 -14.02
N LEU A 59 -2.38 1.66 -13.76
CA LEU A 59 -2.59 2.49 -12.57
C LEU A 59 -4.00 3.08 -12.53
N LYS A 60 -4.46 3.61 -13.67
CA LYS A 60 -5.81 4.15 -13.82
C LYS A 60 -6.86 3.06 -13.66
N LEU A 61 -6.63 1.87 -14.23
CA LEU A 61 -7.52 0.71 -14.06
C LEU A 61 -7.64 0.27 -12.59
N GLU A 62 -6.53 0.20 -11.85
CA GLU A 62 -6.55 -0.14 -10.43
C GLU A 62 -7.31 0.93 -9.60
N SER A 63 -7.18 2.20 -9.99
CA SER A 63 -7.91 3.32 -9.36
C SER A 63 -9.40 3.26 -9.64
N ASN A 64 -9.79 2.97 -10.89
CA ASN A 64 -11.18 2.78 -11.28
C ASN A 64 -11.80 1.54 -10.62
N LEU A 65 -11.03 0.46 -10.48
CA LEU A 65 -11.44 -0.72 -9.73
C LEU A 65 -11.74 -0.39 -8.26
N ALA A 66 -10.90 0.43 -7.63
CA ALA A 66 -11.12 0.90 -6.25
C ALA A 66 -12.41 1.72 -6.12
N LEU A 67 -12.64 2.65 -7.05
CA LEU A 67 -13.87 3.45 -7.08
C LEU A 67 -15.11 2.58 -7.27
N LEU A 68 -15.12 1.66 -8.25
CA LEU A 68 -16.26 0.78 -8.47
C LEU A 68 -16.53 -0.14 -7.27
N LYS A 69 -15.48 -0.65 -6.60
CA LYS A 69 -15.66 -1.42 -5.36
C LYS A 69 -16.24 -0.55 -4.24
N SER A 70 -15.76 0.68 -4.08
CA SER A 70 -16.32 1.66 -3.15
C SER A 70 -17.81 1.94 -3.44
N PHE A 71 -18.18 2.14 -4.71
CA PHE A 71 -19.56 2.35 -5.13
C PHE A 71 -20.44 1.11 -4.92
N LEU A 72 -19.92 -0.09 -5.22
CA LEU A 72 -20.63 -1.34 -4.95
C LEU A 72 -20.97 -1.50 -3.47
N VAL A 73 -20.04 -1.11 -2.60
CA VAL A 73 -20.22 -1.11 -1.14
C VAL A 73 -21.32 -0.14 -0.72
N LYS A 74 -21.30 1.10 -1.24
CA LYS A 74 -22.36 2.10 -1.01
C LYS A 74 -23.73 1.62 -1.51
N LEU A 75 -23.82 1.07 -2.72
CA LEU A 75 -25.06 0.51 -3.27
C LEU A 75 -25.63 -0.63 -2.41
N LYS A 76 -24.78 -1.54 -1.91
CA LYS A 76 -25.21 -2.61 -1.01
C LYS A 76 -25.77 -2.06 0.30
N GLN A 77 -25.20 -0.98 0.81
CA GLN A 77 -25.69 -0.33 2.01
C GLN A 77 -27.03 0.38 1.76
N LEU A 78 -27.20 1.08 0.63
CA LEU A 78 -28.48 1.66 0.21
C LEU A 78 -29.57 0.60 0.07
N LYS A 79 -29.25 -0.54 -0.56
CA LYS A 79 -30.17 -1.69 -0.65
C LYS A 79 -30.65 -2.16 0.72
N ARG A 80 -29.74 -2.27 1.71
CA ARG A 80 -30.10 -2.66 3.08
C ARG A 80 -30.94 -1.59 3.78
N GLY A 81 -30.67 -0.31 3.55
CA GLY A 81 -31.45 0.79 4.12
C GLY A 81 -32.88 0.89 3.57
N SER A 82 -33.11 0.44 2.33
CA SER A 82 -34.45 0.36 1.74
C SER A 82 -35.34 -0.74 2.34
N GLU A 83 -34.77 -1.67 3.11
CA GLU A 83 -35.51 -2.69 3.84
C GLU A 83 -35.89 -2.12 5.21
N LYS A 84 -37.10 -1.53 5.32
CA LYS A 84 -37.66 -1.09 6.61
C LYS A 84 -37.71 -2.29 7.58
N ARG A 85 -36.78 -2.35 8.53
CA ARG A 85 -36.83 -3.24 9.70
C ARG A 85 -36.92 -2.35 10.94
N GLY A 86 -37.76 -2.74 11.90
CA GLY A 86 -38.11 -1.97 13.10
C GLY A 86 -36.90 -1.38 13.84
N GLY A 87 -37.12 -0.21 14.45
CA GLY A 87 -36.11 0.70 14.99
C GLY A 87 -35.37 0.24 16.24
N GLY A 88 -34.51 -0.76 16.10
CA GLY A 88 -33.36 -0.91 16.99
C GLY A 88 -32.20 -0.04 16.50
N ILE A 89 -31.38 0.48 17.42
CA ILE A 89 -30.09 1.12 17.13
C ILE A 89 -29.21 0.09 16.42
N SER A 90 -29.36 -0.02 15.10
CA SER A 90 -28.56 -0.91 14.28
C SER A 90 -27.14 -0.36 14.33
N ASN A 91 -26.22 -1.16 14.88
CA ASN A 91 -24.78 -0.89 14.89
C ASN A 91 -24.25 -0.94 13.44
N ARG A 92 -24.63 0.06 12.63
CA ARG A 92 -24.28 0.17 11.21
C ARG A 92 -22.79 0.44 11.15
N LYS A 93 -22.05 -0.47 10.50
CA LYS A 93 -20.61 -0.28 10.26
C LYS A 93 -20.40 1.02 9.48
N LYS A 94 -19.78 2.02 10.13
CA LYS A 94 -19.48 3.34 9.56
C LYS A 94 -18.39 3.32 8.49
N LEU A 95 -17.61 2.24 8.44
CA LEU A 95 -16.58 1.98 7.44
C LEU A 95 -16.53 0.50 7.07
N VAL A 96 -16.14 0.19 5.84
CA VAL A 96 -16.01 -1.19 5.34
C VAL A 96 -14.66 -1.39 4.66
N TRP A 97 -14.00 -2.47 5.04
CA TRP A 97 -12.71 -2.88 4.50
C TRP A 97 -12.88 -3.83 3.33
N GLN A 98 -12.15 -3.59 2.24
CA GLN A 98 -12.09 -4.49 1.08
C GLN A 98 -10.70 -4.60 0.50
N THR A 99 -10.34 -5.78 0.02
CA THR A 99 -9.12 -5.99 -0.75
C THR A 99 -9.35 -5.68 -2.23
N ILE A 100 -8.29 -5.29 -2.93
CA ILE A 100 -8.29 -5.00 -4.37
C ILE A 100 -7.15 -5.79 -5.02
N ASP A 101 -7.42 -6.35 -6.20
CA ASP A 101 -6.38 -6.93 -7.03
C ASP A 101 -5.47 -5.80 -7.57
N SER A 102 -4.17 -6.00 -7.51
CA SER A 102 -3.20 -5.03 -8.01
C SER A 102 -2.51 -5.57 -9.26
N CYS A 103 -2.07 -4.65 -10.13
CA CYS A 103 -1.26 -4.97 -11.30
C CYS A 103 0.25 -5.06 -11.03
N PHE A 104 0.70 -4.76 -9.80
CA PHE A 104 2.13 -4.71 -9.47
C PHE A 104 2.61 -6.06 -8.92
N LYS A 105 3.68 -6.62 -9.50
CA LYS A 105 4.25 -7.92 -9.08
C LYS A 105 4.75 -7.90 -7.63
N ASP A 106 5.31 -6.78 -7.17
CA ASP A 106 5.81 -6.60 -5.80
C ASP A 106 4.70 -6.23 -4.79
N ARG A 107 3.44 -6.10 -5.22
CA ARG A 107 2.31 -5.77 -4.33
C ARG A 107 1.88 -7.00 -3.56
N LEU A 108 2.09 -6.97 -2.24
CA LEU A 108 1.54 -7.99 -1.34
C LEU A 108 0.04 -7.83 -1.21
N LEU A 109 -0.41 -6.58 -1.01
CA LEU A 109 -1.81 -6.31 -0.77
C LEU A 109 -2.20 -4.86 -1.05
N THR A 110 -3.33 -4.69 -1.75
CA THR A 110 -4.03 -3.41 -1.84
C THR A 110 -5.36 -3.51 -1.11
N VAL A 111 -5.64 -2.53 -0.26
CA VAL A 111 -6.86 -2.44 0.56
C VAL A 111 -7.53 -1.09 0.35
N ILE A 112 -8.85 -1.06 0.45
CA ILE A 112 -9.63 0.17 0.60
C ILE A 112 -10.47 0.14 1.88
N VAL A 113 -10.53 1.29 2.53
CA VAL A 113 -11.43 1.59 3.64
C VAL A 113 -12.51 2.51 3.11
N VAL A 114 -13.70 1.96 2.86
CA VAL A 114 -14.82 2.72 2.31
C VAL A 114 -15.53 3.46 3.42
N ASN A 115 -15.71 4.77 3.25
CA ASN A 115 -16.42 5.63 4.18
C ASN A 115 -17.92 5.68 3.85
N PHE A 116 -18.76 5.70 4.89
CA PHE A 116 -20.21 5.88 4.77
C PHE A 116 -20.77 7.11 5.47
N GLU A 117 -20.04 7.70 6.41
CA GLU A 117 -20.64 8.64 7.36
C GLU A 117 -19.71 9.77 7.77
N TYR A 118 -18.41 9.51 7.89
CA TYR A 118 -17.46 10.50 8.38
C TYR A 118 -17.32 11.63 7.35
N LYS A 119 -17.54 12.86 7.81
CA LYS A 119 -17.33 14.09 7.00
C LYS A 119 -15.95 14.69 7.24
N ASP A 120 -15.45 14.54 8.46
CA ASP A 120 -14.12 14.99 8.86
C ASP A 120 -13.04 13.98 8.39
N PRO A 121 -12.04 14.41 7.60
CA PRO A 121 -10.97 13.53 7.13
C PRO A 121 -10.11 12.95 8.25
N VAL A 122 -9.78 13.74 9.26
CA VAL A 122 -8.90 13.32 10.35
C VAL A 122 -9.61 12.24 11.17
N LEU A 123 -10.85 12.48 11.56
CA LEU A 123 -11.66 11.49 12.29
C LEU A 123 -11.85 10.21 11.46
N PHE A 124 -12.07 10.31 10.15
CA PHE A 124 -12.15 9.14 9.28
C PHE A 124 -10.85 8.31 9.30
N LEU A 125 -9.69 8.97 9.20
CA LEU A 125 -8.39 8.32 9.24
C LEU A 125 -8.11 7.69 10.60
N GLU A 126 -8.42 8.39 11.70
CA GLU A 126 -8.31 7.84 13.06
C GLU A 126 -9.14 6.55 13.22
N LYS A 127 -10.38 6.54 12.71
CA LYS A 127 -11.25 5.35 12.77
C LYS A 127 -10.79 4.24 11.82
N ALA A 128 -10.03 4.57 10.78
CA ALA A 128 -9.40 3.58 9.92
C ALA A 128 -8.17 2.91 10.56
N PHE A 129 -7.58 3.49 11.62
CA PHE A 129 -6.37 2.99 12.24
C PHE A 129 -6.49 1.54 12.72
N ASP A 130 -7.57 1.19 13.43
CA ASP A 130 -7.69 -0.12 14.08
C ASP A 130 -7.63 -1.30 13.11
N SER A 131 -8.09 -1.12 11.87
CA SER A 131 -8.00 -2.21 10.88
C SER A 131 -6.82 -2.04 9.93
N PHE A 132 -6.24 -0.84 9.85
CA PHE A 132 -4.91 -0.65 9.26
C PHE A 132 -3.87 -1.42 10.08
N SER A 133 -3.81 -1.18 11.40
CA SER A 133 -2.84 -1.79 12.30
C SER A 133 -2.93 -3.31 12.26
N ARG A 134 -4.14 -3.88 12.42
CA ARG A 134 -4.39 -5.32 12.28
C ARG A 134 -3.86 -5.89 10.98
N LYS A 135 -4.09 -5.21 9.85
CA LYS A 135 -3.64 -5.73 8.56
C LYS A 135 -2.14 -5.62 8.34
N ILE A 136 -1.53 -4.53 8.83
CA ILE A 136 -0.09 -4.33 8.80
C ILE A 136 0.60 -5.39 9.67
N SER A 137 0.16 -5.60 10.90
CA SER A 137 0.73 -6.61 11.81
C SER A 137 0.75 -8.01 11.18
N THR A 138 -0.38 -8.48 10.64
CA THR A 138 -0.44 -9.79 9.96
C THR A 138 0.45 -9.87 8.71
N THR A 139 0.72 -8.75 8.04
CA THR A 139 1.56 -8.74 6.84
C THR A 139 3.05 -8.64 7.18
N LEU A 140 3.39 -7.97 8.30
CA LEU A 140 4.76 -7.86 8.82
C LEU A 140 5.37 -9.20 9.22
N GLU A 141 4.55 -10.18 9.62
CA GLU A 141 4.99 -11.55 9.92
C GLU A 141 5.76 -12.20 8.76
N ARG A 142 5.56 -11.73 7.53
CA ARG A 142 6.10 -12.37 6.31
C ARG A 142 7.28 -11.64 5.71
N SER A 143 7.36 -10.32 5.89
CA SER A 143 8.40 -9.47 5.30
C SER A 143 8.32 -8.05 5.85
N LEU A 144 9.44 -7.31 5.77
CA LEU A 144 9.42 -5.86 5.92
C LEU A 144 8.50 -5.25 4.86
N LEU A 145 7.86 -4.13 5.19
CA LEU A 145 6.83 -3.54 4.35
C LEU A 145 7.23 -2.15 3.86
N LYS A 146 6.80 -1.83 2.65
CA LYS A 146 6.79 -0.45 2.14
C LYS A 146 5.37 -0.06 1.81
N VAL A 147 4.84 0.87 2.61
CA VAL A 147 3.43 1.24 2.63
C VAL A 147 3.25 2.67 2.13
N ASN A 148 2.26 2.88 1.26
CA ASN A 148 1.72 4.21 1.00
C ASN A 148 0.20 4.22 1.09
N THR A 149 -0.35 5.41 1.19
CA THR A 149 -1.80 5.61 1.28
C THR A 149 -2.25 6.67 0.28
N MET A 150 -3.50 6.59 -0.13
CA MET A 150 -4.15 7.52 -1.03
C MET A 150 -5.57 7.77 -0.53
N LEU A 151 -5.84 8.98 -0.04
CA LEU A 151 -7.20 9.38 0.29
C LEU A 151 -7.90 9.87 -0.98
N VAL A 152 -9.13 9.41 -1.19
CA VAL A 152 -9.95 9.77 -2.35
C VAL A 152 -11.20 10.48 -1.86
N CYS A 153 -11.41 11.70 -2.36
CA CYS A 153 -12.48 12.60 -1.95
C CYS A 153 -13.14 13.26 -3.15
N ASN A 154 -14.41 13.59 -3.01
CA ASN A 154 -15.09 14.55 -3.88
C ASN A 154 -14.97 15.94 -3.24
N PHE A 155 -14.59 16.92 -4.04
CA PHE A 155 -14.60 18.34 -3.69
C PHE A 155 -15.67 19.03 -4.53
N ILE A 156 -16.29 20.06 -3.99
CA ILE A 156 -17.28 20.88 -4.68
C ILE A 156 -16.78 22.31 -4.78
N GLN A 157 -16.92 22.91 -5.97
CA GLN A 157 -16.75 24.34 -6.15
C GLN A 157 -18.14 24.99 -6.07
N ALA A 158 -18.44 25.67 -4.96
CA ALA A 158 -19.79 26.13 -4.65
C ALA A 158 -20.39 27.06 -5.72
N GLN A 159 -19.54 27.91 -6.32
CA GLN A 159 -19.93 28.90 -7.34
C GLN A 159 -20.49 28.25 -8.61
N ASN A 160 -19.87 27.15 -9.05
CA ASN A 160 -20.20 26.49 -10.31
C ASN A 160 -20.98 25.17 -10.11
N GLN A 161 -21.19 24.77 -8.85
CA GLN A 161 -21.74 23.46 -8.45
C GLN A 161 -21.01 22.27 -9.12
N VAL A 162 -19.73 22.45 -9.44
CA VAL A 162 -18.90 21.41 -10.04
C VAL A 162 -18.36 20.53 -8.93
N ILE A 163 -18.65 19.23 -9.01
CA ILE A 163 -18.04 18.22 -8.15
C ILE A 163 -16.88 17.58 -8.92
N ASP A 164 -15.69 17.61 -8.34
CA ASP A 164 -14.50 16.97 -8.90
C ASP A 164 -13.85 16.01 -7.90
N LEU A 165 -13.28 14.93 -8.44
CA LEU A 165 -12.65 13.89 -7.65
C LEU A 165 -11.17 14.22 -7.44
N LYS A 166 -10.77 14.37 -6.18
CA LYS A 166 -9.39 14.69 -5.77
C LYS A 166 -8.78 13.52 -5.02
N THR A 167 -7.47 13.35 -5.20
CA THR A 167 -6.70 12.29 -4.55
C THR A 167 -5.47 12.85 -3.84
N PHE A 168 -5.26 12.41 -2.60
CA PHE A 168 -4.14 12.86 -1.77
C PHE A 168 -3.28 11.65 -1.41
N VAL A 169 -2.11 11.56 -2.04
CA VAL A 169 -1.21 10.40 -1.95
C VAL A 169 -0.06 10.68 -1.00
N THR A 170 0.24 9.76 -0.09
CA THR A 170 1.43 9.84 0.78
C THR A 170 2.66 9.22 0.11
N LYS A 171 3.85 9.66 0.52
CA LYS A 171 5.10 8.99 0.09
C LYS A 171 5.15 7.59 0.67
N SER A 172 5.78 6.66 -0.05
CA SER A 172 5.99 5.31 0.43
C SER A 172 7.01 5.29 1.57
N GLN A 173 6.59 4.76 2.71
CA GLN A 173 7.39 4.67 3.94
C GLN A 173 7.57 3.22 4.35
N VAL A 174 8.71 2.91 4.96
CA VAL A 174 9.02 1.55 5.43
C VAL A 174 8.35 1.32 6.78
N ILE A 175 7.89 0.10 7.03
CA ILE A 175 7.43 -0.38 8.33
C ILE A 175 8.15 -1.71 8.58
N ASP A 176 8.76 -1.83 9.77
CA ASP A 176 9.40 -3.03 10.28
C ASP A 176 8.75 -3.48 11.61
N VAL A 177 9.27 -4.55 12.20
CA VAL A 177 8.74 -5.17 13.42
C VAL A 177 8.87 -4.24 14.65
N GLY A 178 9.87 -3.34 14.67
CA GLY A 178 10.11 -2.40 15.76
C GLY A 178 9.38 -1.07 15.59
N THR A 179 8.66 -0.86 14.49
CA THR A 179 7.97 0.40 14.21
C THR A 179 6.72 0.54 15.07
N ASP A 180 6.60 1.63 15.84
CA ASP A 180 5.33 2.02 16.47
C ASP A 180 4.32 2.42 15.38
N LEU A 181 3.34 1.53 15.15
CA LEU A 181 2.34 1.73 14.10
C LEU A 181 1.47 2.95 14.32
N LYS A 182 1.18 3.32 15.58
CA LYS A 182 0.32 4.47 15.89
C LYS A 182 1.05 5.76 15.57
N GLN A 183 2.26 5.93 16.13
CA GLN A 183 3.09 7.09 15.85
C GLN A 183 3.40 7.23 14.36
N TRP A 184 3.72 6.10 13.70
CA TRP A 184 3.96 6.07 12.26
C TRP A 184 2.73 6.51 11.47
N TYR A 185 1.53 6.03 11.83
CA TYR A 185 0.29 6.37 11.14
C TYR A 185 -0.06 7.85 11.31
N ASP A 186 0.04 8.37 12.52
CA ASP A 186 -0.25 9.77 12.82
C ASP A 186 0.71 10.70 12.04
N THR A 187 2.00 10.35 11.99
CA THR A 187 3.04 11.15 11.32
C THR A 187 2.98 11.07 9.79
N HIS A 188 2.82 9.87 9.24
CA HIS A 188 2.98 9.62 7.79
C HIS A 188 1.67 9.53 7.02
N VAL A 189 0.54 9.30 7.70
CA VAL A 189 -0.79 9.22 7.10
C VAL A 189 -1.62 10.43 7.50
N ILE A 190 -1.97 10.59 8.78
CA ILE A 190 -2.88 11.65 9.23
C ILE A 190 -2.31 13.03 8.95
N SER A 191 -1.14 13.35 9.51
CA SER A 191 -0.49 14.66 9.37
C SER A 191 -0.27 15.00 7.89
N LYS A 192 0.28 14.07 7.09
CA LYS A 192 0.57 14.33 5.67
C LYS A 192 -0.67 14.49 4.81
N ILE A 193 -1.73 13.72 5.05
CA ILE A 193 -2.98 13.88 4.30
C ILE A 193 -3.67 15.18 4.70
N ARG A 194 -3.70 15.49 6.01
CA ARG A 194 -4.25 16.75 6.52
C ARG A 194 -3.60 17.97 5.88
N THR A 195 -2.27 18.07 5.93
CA THR A 195 -1.54 19.17 5.30
C THR A 195 -1.86 19.27 3.81
N LYS A 196 -1.95 18.15 3.09
CA LYS A 196 -2.27 18.15 1.65
C LYS A 196 -3.69 18.62 1.35
N ILE A 197 -4.66 18.33 2.22
CA ILE A 197 -6.03 18.81 2.09
C ILE A 197 -6.09 20.31 2.36
N GLU A 198 -5.42 20.77 3.42
CA GLU A 198 -5.35 22.19 3.79
C GLU A 198 -4.69 23.00 2.67
N GLU A 199 -3.51 22.59 2.19
CA GLU A 199 -2.83 23.24 1.07
C GLU A 199 -3.70 23.29 -0.20
N PHE A 200 -4.51 22.27 -0.46
CA PHE A 200 -5.40 22.24 -1.61
C PHE A 200 -6.58 23.22 -1.44
N ALA A 201 -7.18 23.25 -0.25
CA ALA A 201 -8.28 24.16 0.07
C ALA A 201 -7.85 25.63 0.08
N GLU A 202 -6.62 25.93 0.49
CA GLU A 202 -6.07 27.29 0.53
C GLU A 202 -5.67 27.81 -0.87
N LYS A 203 -5.12 26.94 -1.74
CA LYS A 203 -4.60 27.35 -3.05
C LYS A 203 -5.67 27.51 -4.12
N ASP A 204 -6.68 26.64 -4.13
CA ASP A 204 -7.71 26.65 -5.18
C ASP A 204 -8.98 27.33 -4.66
N SER A 205 -9.06 28.65 -4.89
CA SER A 205 -10.15 29.51 -4.39
C SER A 205 -11.53 28.94 -4.74
N GLY A 206 -12.24 28.45 -3.72
CA GLY A 206 -13.63 28.02 -3.81
C GLY A 206 -13.88 26.52 -3.79
N TRP A 207 -12.85 25.67 -3.68
CA TRP A 207 -13.07 24.23 -3.46
C TRP A 207 -13.27 23.91 -1.99
N SER A 208 -14.30 23.13 -1.71
CA SER A 208 -14.58 22.62 -0.37
C SER A 208 -14.75 21.11 -0.41
N LEU A 209 -14.33 20.42 0.65
CA LEU A 209 -14.52 18.99 0.78
C LEU A 209 -16.03 18.67 0.78
N TYR A 210 -16.48 17.87 -0.18
CA TYR A 210 -17.87 17.45 -0.30
C TYR A 210 -18.12 16.08 0.31
N GLU A 211 -17.27 15.11 -0.01
CA GLU A 211 -17.44 13.73 0.43
C GLU A 211 -16.10 12.99 0.49
N ILE A 212 -15.88 12.22 1.55
CA ILE A 212 -14.76 11.27 1.61
C ILE A 212 -15.25 9.93 1.05
N LEU A 213 -14.62 9.43 -0.01
CA LEU A 213 -15.01 8.16 -0.64
C LEU A 213 -14.37 6.97 0.08
N HIS A 214 -13.04 6.91 0.06
CA HIS A 214 -12.28 5.84 0.69
C HIS A 214 -10.82 6.21 0.90
N LEU A 215 -10.17 5.51 1.83
CA LEU A 215 -8.71 5.46 1.94
C LEU A 215 -8.20 4.20 1.23
N LYS A 216 -7.34 4.36 0.23
CA LYS A 216 -6.61 3.25 -0.39
C LYS A 216 -5.27 3.07 0.31
N ILE A 217 -4.98 1.85 0.76
CA ILE A 217 -3.75 1.45 1.43
C ILE A 217 -3.06 0.42 0.56
N ASN A 218 -1.77 0.62 0.38
CA ASN A 218 -0.97 0.00 -0.65
C ASN A 218 0.25 -0.59 0.06
N ILE A 219 0.31 -1.92 0.20
CA ILE A 219 1.33 -2.63 0.96
C ILE A 219 2.20 -3.44 0.01
N ASN A 220 3.48 -3.12 -0.06
CA ASN A 220 4.47 -3.84 -0.86
C ASN A 220 5.45 -4.57 0.05
N SER A 221 6.03 -5.66 -0.46
CA SER A 221 7.19 -6.27 0.17
C SER A 221 8.39 -5.33 0.04
N TYR A 222 9.14 -5.17 1.10
CA TYR A 222 10.37 -4.41 1.12
C TYR A 222 11.54 -5.34 1.43
N SER A 223 12.46 -5.45 0.48
CA SER A 223 13.79 -6.01 0.75
C SER A 223 14.80 -4.88 0.58
N PRO A 224 15.39 -4.37 1.68
CA PRO A 224 16.43 -3.34 1.60
C PRO A 224 17.67 -3.84 0.83
N LEU A 225 17.85 -5.16 0.77
CA LEU A 225 18.94 -5.83 0.08
C LEU A 225 18.36 -6.68 -1.07
N LYS A 226 18.01 -6.06 -2.21
CA LYS A 226 17.90 -6.82 -3.47
C LYS A 226 19.33 -7.07 -3.98
N GLY A 227 20.07 -7.95 -3.29
CA GLY A 227 21.39 -8.41 -3.73
C GLY A 227 21.23 -9.50 -4.78
N GLY A 228 21.99 -9.42 -5.87
CA GLY A 228 22.15 -10.51 -6.82
C GLY A 228 22.92 -11.67 -6.20
N ILE A 229 23.83 -12.28 -6.96
CA ILE A 229 24.70 -13.38 -6.48
C ILE A 229 25.52 -12.96 -5.25
N SER A 230 25.77 -11.65 -5.08
CA SER A 230 26.46 -11.05 -3.95
C SER A 230 25.53 -10.23 -3.04
N THR A 231 25.67 -10.38 -1.72
CA THR A 231 25.09 -9.51 -0.70
C THR A 231 26.01 -8.36 -0.26
N TYR A 232 27.16 -8.17 -0.92
CA TYR A 232 28.07 -7.07 -0.63
C TYR A 232 27.40 -5.72 -0.91
N VAL A 233 27.43 -4.84 0.09
CA VAL A 233 27.02 -3.44 -0.05
C VAL A 233 28.22 -2.56 0.26
N LYS A 234 28.56 -1.67 -0.68
CA LYS A 234 29.63 -0.70 -0.46
C LYS A 234 29.20 0.28 0.63
N VAL A 235 29.97 0.35 1.72
CA VAL A 235 29.75 1.35 2.77
C VAL A 235 29.82 2.78 2.20
N PRO A 236 29.05 3.73 2.75
CA PRO A 236 29.14 5.14 2.36
C PRO A 236 30.56 5.69 2.43
N HIS A 237 30.89 6.62 1.53
CA HIS A 237 32.25 7.16 1.37
C HIS A 237 32.83 7.74 2.67
N PHE A 238 32.00 8.45 3.45
CA PHE A 238 32.44 9.05 4.72
C PHE A 238 32.88 8.01 5.75
N ILE A 239 32.28 6.80 5.75
CA ILE A 239 32.71 5.69 6.61
C ILE A 239 33.95 5.02 6.03
N ALA A 240 33.99 4.81 4.72
CA ALA A 240 35.11 4.16 4.04
C ALA A 240 36.45 4.87 4.27
N ILE A 241 36.44 6.21 4.32
CA ILE A 241 37.66 7.01 4.58
C ILE A 241 38.24 6.75 5.96
N THR A 242 37.40 6.57 6.99
CA THR A 242 37.87 6.38 8.37
C THR A 242 38.67 5.09 8.55
N ARG A 243 38.46 4.10 7.67
CA ARG A 243 39.00 2.74 7.78
C ARG A 243 38.69 2.04 9.11
N SER A 244 37.71 2.55 9.87
CA SER A 244 37.31 1.99 11.17
C SER A 244 36.40 0.77 11.04
N VAL A 245 35.85 0.52 9.84
CA VAL A 245 34.95 -0.61 9.56
C VAL A 245 35.57 -1.51 8.50
N ILE A 246 35.65 -2.80 8.80
CA ILE A 246 36.04 -3.83 7.83
C ILE A 246 34.79 -4.18 7.02
N ASN A 247 34.83 -3.94 5.70
CA ASN A 247 33.76 -4.30 4.78
C ASN A 247 34.26 -5.37 3.80
N VAL A 248 34.09 -6.64 4.15
CA VAL A 248 34.57 -7.78 3.35
C VAL A 248 33.79 -7.86 2.04
N GLN A 249 34.51 -7.89 0.91
CA GLN A 249 33.98 -7.93 -0.44
C GLN A 249 33.72 -9.38 -0.87
N ASN A 250 32.50 -9.85 -0.64
CA ASN A 250 32.08 -11.20 -1.02
C ASN A 250 31.32 -11.20 -2.36
N ASN A 251 31.39 -12.31 -3.11
CA ASN A 251 30.65 -12.53 -4.34
C ASN A 251 29.52 -13.57 -4.18
N ASP A 252 29.11 -13.83 -2.93
CA ASP A 252 28.08 -14.81 -2.54
C ASP A 252 26.99 -14.15 -1.67
N ASN A 253 26.01 -14.92 -1.21
CA ASN A 253 24.95 -14.47 -0.31
C ASN A 253 25.33 -14.56 1.19
N CYS A 254 26.60 -14.79 1.51
CA CYS A 254 27.10 -15.14 2.84
C CYS A 254 27.82 -13.99 3.56
N CYS A 255 27.52 -12.72 3.24
CA CYS A 255 28.17 -11.56 3.86
C CYS A 255 28.09 -11.56 5.40
N PHE A 256 27.02 -12.11 5.98
CA PHE A 256 26.88 -12.29 7.42
C PHE A 256 27.99 -13.17 7.99
N LEU A 257 28.25 -14.32 7.36
CA LEU A 257 29.32 -15.23 7.78
C LEU A 257 30.69 -14.59 7.59
N TRP A 258 30.91 -13.91 6.45
CA TRP A 258 32.16 -13.18 6.21
C TRP A 258 32.42 -12.07 7.25
N ALA A 259 31.38 -11.38 7.71
CA ALA A 259 31.49 -10.39 8.78
C ALA A 259 31.91 -11.05 10.11
N VAL A 260 31.28 -12.17 10.49
CA VAL A 260 31.63 -12.92 11.70
C VAL A 260 33.06 -13.45 11.62
N VAL A 261 33.45 -14.08 10.50
CA VAL A 261 34.81 -14.58 10.28
C VAL A 261 35.83 -13.43 10.38
N SER A 262 35.54 -12.25 9.83
CA SER A 262 36.47 -11.12 9.90
C SER A 262 36.71 -10.61 11.32
N ALA A 263 35.73 -10.78 12.22
CA ALA A 263 35.86 -10.47 13.63
C ALA A 263 36.63 -11.55 14.40
N LEU A 264 36.40 -12.83 14.08
CA LEU A 264 37.07 -13.97 14.73
C LEU A 264 38.51 -14.16 14.28
N TYR A 265 38.82 -13.84 13.02
CA TYR A 265 40.15 -13.99 12.41
C TYR A 265 40.62 -12.66 11.82
N PRO A 266 40.98 -11.65 12.64
CA PRO A 266 41.32 -10.32 12.14
C PRO A 266 42.52 -10.34 11.19
N ALA A 267 42.33 -9.85 9.97
CA ALA A 267 43.39 -9.75 8.98
C ALA A 267 44.24 -8.49 9.18
N GLN A 268 45.56 -8.66 9.25
CA GLN A 268 46.50 -7.54 9.43
C GLN A 268 46.64 -6.66 8.19
N LYS A 269 46.45 -7.22 7.00
CA LYS A 269 46.51 -6.50 5.72
C LYS A 269 45.36 -6.95 4.83
N ASN A 270 44.86 -6.03 4.01
CA ASN A 270 43.82 -6.29 3.02
C ASN A 270 42.52 -6.91 3.56
N GLY A 271 42.11 -6.59 4.79
CA GLY A 271 40.91 -7.17 5.42
C GLY A 271 39.58 -6.96 4.67
N HIS A 272 39.56 -6.22 3.58
CA HIS A 272 38.41 -6.17 2.67
C HIS A 272 38.27 -7.41 1.78
N ARG A 273 39.27 -8.30 1.68
CA ARG A 273 39.26 -9.46 0.77
C ARG A 273 38.81 -10.72 1.50
N THR A 274 37.99 -11.55 0.85
CA THR A 274 37.62 -12.88 1.37
C THR A 274 38.83 -13.80 1.53
N SER A 275 39.81 -13.71 0.62
CA SER A 275 41.05 -14.52 0.68
C SER A 275 41.98 -14.17 1.84
N SER A 276 41.70 -13.12 2.60
CA SER A 276 42.44 -12.79 3.82
C SER A 276 41.96 -13.58 5.05
N TYR A 277 40.95 -14.41 4.89
CA TYR A 277 40.29 -15.16 5.97
C TYR A 277 40.15 -16.64 5.60
N PRO A 278 40.09 -17.54 6.59
CA PRO A 278 39.65 -18.92 6.35
C PRO A 278 38.22 -18.93 5.79
N HIS A 279 37.90 -19.95 4.98
CA HIS A 279 36.56 -20.04 4.42
C HIS A 279 35.54 -20.30 5.53
N TYR A 280 34.40 -19.60 5.53
CA TYR A 280 33.44 -19.67 6.62
C TYR A 280 32.90 -21.09 6.89
N SER A 281 32.86 -21.96 5.87
CA SER A 281 32.47 -23.38 5.99
C SER A 281 33.40 -24.20 6.86
N GLU A 282 34.66 -23.78 7.03
CA GLU A 282 35.65 -24.52 7.81
C GLU A 282 35.61 -24.14 9.29
N VAL A 283 35.11 -22.94 9.60
CA VAL A 283 35.23 -22.32 10.93
C VAL A 283 33.89 -22.03 11.62
N LEU A 284 32.78 -21.98 10.87
CA LEU A 284 31.45 -21.71 11.43
C LEU A 284 30.49 -22.88 11.19
N LYS A 285 29.63 -23.16 12.18
CA LYS A 285 28.52 -24.12 12.06
C LYS A 285 27.24 -23.36 11.65
N TYR A 286 26.71 -23.61 10.46
CA TYR A 286 25.53 -22.91 9.94
C TYR A 286 24.58 -23.79 9.10
N ASP A 287 24.72 -25.13 9.18
CA ASP A 287 24.05 -26.08 8.28
C ASP A 287 22.51 -26.01 8.24
N SER A 288 21.89 -25.41 9.25
CA SER A 288 20.43 -25.25 9.36
C SER A 288 19.90 -23.87 8.95
N ILE A 289 20.76 -23.00 8.40
CA ILE A 289 20.43 -21.61 8.07
C ILE A 289 20.47 -21.39 6.55
N GLN A 290 19.40 -20.81 6.01
CA GLN A 290 19.36 -20.38 4.61
C GLN A 290 19.82 -18.93 4.47
N PHE A 291 20.63 -18.67 3.44
CA PHE A 291 21.18 -17.35 3.16
C PHE A 291 20.49 -16.67 1.95
N PRO A 292 20.34 -15.33 1.93
CA PRO A 292 20.76 -14.36 2.94
C PRO A 292 20.03 -14.55 4.29
N ILE A 293 20.76 -14.45 5.40
CA ILE A 293 20.23 -14.76 6.74
C ILE A 293 19.03 -13.87 7.07
N LYS A 294 17.99 -14.45 7.65
CA LYS A 294 16.83 -13.71 8.17
C LYS A 294 17.06 -13.35 9.64
N ILE A 295 16.48 -12.24 10.09
CA ILE A 295 16.57 -11.80 11.49
C ILE A 295 16.09 -12.90 12.45
N SER A 296 15.05 -13.65 12.09
CA SER A 296 14.53 -14.78 12.88
C SER A 296 15.53 -15.93 13.06
N ASP A 297 16.46 -16.10 12.13
CA ASP A 297 17.43 -17.20 12.11
C ASP A 297 18.74 -16.84 12.84
N ILE A 298 18.96 -15.57 13.21
CA ILE A 298 20.15 -15.15 14.00
C ILE A 298 20.21 -15.92 15.32
N LYS A 299 19.06 -16.12 15.99
CA LYS A 299 18.99 -16.90 17.23
C LYS A 299 19.42 -18.37 17.05
N LYS A 300 19.32 -18.93 15.85
CA LYS A 300 19.79 -20.30 15.56
C LYS A 300 21.29 -20.36 15.33
N PHE A 301 21.92 -19.24 15.00
CA PHE A 301 23.36 -19.13 14.81
C PHE A 301 24.09 -18.92 16.15
N GLU A 302 23.47 -18.19 17.07
CA GLU A 302 24.05 -17.86 18.38
C GLU A 302 23.97 -19.01 19.41
N ASN A 303 23.07 -19.98 19.20
CA ASN A 303 22.84 -21.13 20.09
C ASN A 303 23.40 -22.42 19.48
#